data_AF-A0A026VWL2-F1
#
_entry.id   AF-A0A026VWL2-F1
#
_cell.length_a   1.000
_cell.length_b   1.000
_cell.length_c   1.000
_cell.angle_alpha   90.00
_cell.angle_beta   90.00
_cell.angle_gamma   90.00
#
_symmetry.space_group_name_H-M   'P 1'
#
loop_
_entity.id
_entity.type
_entity.pdbx_description
1 polymer ?
#
loop_
_entity_poly.entity_id
_entity_poly.type
_entity_poly.pdbx_seq_one_letter_code
_entity_poly.pdbx_strand_id
1 'polypeptide(L)'
;MVPFKDNGHLSDRQKNFNCLSSARIAIERAFGLWKGRWRNIIDCLPMVTLEKISEYLIATCVLHNICILKDDLMDFNEIRINEQGIHRGTLLSGRMADGNAKRQTIMNNLIMRNN
;
A
#
# COMPACT_ATOMS: atom_id res chain seq x y z
N MET A 1 -1.35 -7.85 0.02
CA MET A 1 -1.48 -9.33 0.00
C MET A 1 -0.18 -9.89 -0.56
N VAL A 2 0.32 -11.03 -0.09
CA VAL A 2 1.69 -11.47 -0.41
C VAL A 2 1.71 -12.15 -1.78
N PRO A 3 2.59 -11.74 -2.72
CA PRO A 3 2.72 -12.40 -4.01
C PRO A 3 3.11 -13.88 -3.85
N PHE A 4 2.85 -14.69 -4.87
CA PHE A 4 3.44 -16.02 -4.95
C PHE A 4 4.95 -15.87 -5.14
N LYS A 5 5.72 -16.67 -4.39
CA LYS A 5 7.17 -16.70 -4.53
C LYS A 5 7.52 -17.26 -5.91
N ASP A 6 8.30 -16.52 -6.67
CA ASP A 6 8.76 -16.98 -7.97
C ASP A 6 9.95 -17.93 -7.79
N ASN A 7 9.76 -19.18 -8.20
CA ASN A 7 10.77 -20.23 -8.22
C ASN A 7 10.99 -20.74 -9.66
N GLY A 8 10.55 -19.98 -10.68
CA GLY A 8 10.60 -20.36 -12.09
C GLY A 8 9.39 -21.17 -12.57
N HIS A 9 8.48 -21.57 -11.67
CA HIS A 9 7.35 -22.47 -11.98
C HIS A 9 5.97 -21.84 -11.69
N LEU A 10 5.86 -20.52 -11.79
CA LEU A 10 4.57 -19.85 -11.61
C LEU A 10 3.61 -20.14 -12.76
N SER A 11 2.37 -20.51 -12.42
CA SER A 11 1.29 -20.59 -13.41
C SER A 11 0.91 -19.22 -13.93
N ASP A 12 0.25 -19.15 -15.10
CA ASP A 12 -0.16 -17.87 -15.68
C ASP A 12 -1.14 -17.10 -14.79
N ARG A 13 -2.00 -17.82 -14.03
CA ARG A 13 -2.86 -17.21 -13.00
C ARG A 13 -2.05 -16.60 -11.86
N GLN A 14 -1.00 -17.28 -11.40
CA GLN A 14 -0.12 -16.75 -10.35
C GLN A 14 0.67 -15.54 -10.85
N LYS A 15 1.15 -15.56 -12.11
CA LYS A 15 1.81 -14.40 -12.74
C LYS A 15 0.86 -13.20 -12.86
N ASN A 16 -0.36 -13.42 -13.34
CA ASN A 16 -1.39 -12.38 -13.41
C ASN A 16 -1.69 -11.78 -12.02
N PHE A 17 -1.86 -12.64 -11.01
CA PHE A 17 -2.02 -12.20 -9.62
C PHE A 17 -0.81 -11.40 -9.11
N ASN A 18 0.41 -11.86 -9.38
CA ASN A 18 1.64 -11.18 -8.94
C ASN A 18 1.78 -9.78 -9.55
N CYS A 19 1.35 -9.58 -10.80
CA CYS A 19 1.32 -8.27 -11.43
C CYS A 19 0.34 -7.30 -10.75
N LEU A 20 -0.86 -7.78 -10.39
CA LEU A 20 -1.78 -6.97 -9.59
C LEU A 20 -1.21 -6.67 -8.20
N SER A 21 -0.60 -7.69 -7.57
CA SER A 21 0.02 -7.54 -6.26
C SER A 21 1.16 -6.53 -6.28
N SER A 22 1.97 -6.47 -7.35
CA SER A 22 3.05 -5.50 -7.47
C SER A 22 2.53 -4.07 -7.62
N ALA A 23 1.49 -3.86 -8.43
CA ALA A 23 0.84 -2.55 -8.56
C ALA A 23 0.28 -2.08 -7.21
N ARG A 24 -0.39 -2.96 -6.46
CA ARG A 24 -0.86 -2.66 -5.10
C ARG A 24 0.29 -2.28 -4.17
N ILE A 25 1.38 -3.05 -4.16
CA ILE A 25 2.55 -2.77 -3.30
C ILE A 25 3.12 -1.38 -3.59
N ALA A 26 3.21 -0.99 -4.87
CA ALA A 26 3.67 0.35 -5.26
C ALA A 26 2.74 1.44 -4.70
N ILE A 27 1.43 1.27 -4.83
CA ILE A 27 0.43 2.20 -4.30
C ILE A 27 0.49 2.29 -2.77
N GLU A 28 0.57 1.15 -2.07
CA GLU A 28 0.67 1.12 -0.61
C GLU A 28 1.94 1.81 -0.11
N ARG A 29 3.06 1.62 -0.82
CA ARG A 29 4.32 2.30 -0.51
C ARG A 29 4.18 3.82 -0.71
N ALA A 30 3.59 4.26 -1.83
CA ALA A 30 3.37 5.67 -2.11
C ALA A 30 2.50 6.34 -1.03
N PHE A 31 1.38 5.71 -0.64
CA PHE A 31 0.54 6.23 0.44
C PHE A 31 1.22 6.19 1.82
N GLY A 32 2.05 5.19 2.10
CA GLY A 32 2.87 5.14 3.31
C GLY A 32 3.83 6.32 3.39
N LEU A 33 4.53 6.63 2.29
CA LEU A 33 5.40 7.80 2.20
C LEU A 33 4.58 9.10 2.36
N TRP A 34 3.50 9.26 1.60
CA TRP A 34 2.68 10.47 1.68
C TRP A 34 2.14 10.74 3.10
N LYS A 35 1.60 9.73 3.78
CA LYS A 35 1.15 9.81 5.18
C LYS A 35 2.29 10.15 6.14
N GLY A 36 3.47 9.55 5.95
CA GLY A 36 4.64 9.83 6.78
C GLY A 36 5.15 11.27 6.65
N ARG A 37 5.00 11.89 5.48
CA ARG A 37 5.37 13.29 5.25
C ARG A 37 4.39 14.22 5.93
N TRP A 38 3.11 13.95 5.73
CA TRP A 38 2.01 14.78 6.17
C TRP A 38 1.33 14.17 7.40
N ARG A 39 2.13 14.04 8.47
CA ARG A 39 1.69 13.44 9.74
C ARG A 39 0.44 14.10 10.32
N ASN A 40 0.25 15.39 10.09
CA ASN A 40 -0.97 16.10 10.52
C ASN A 40 -2.27 15.53 9.91
N ILE A 41 -2.22 14.86 8.75
CA ILE A 41 -3.38 14.14 8.19
C ILE A 41 -3.79 12.98 9.12
N ILE A 42 -2.82 12.36 9.79
CA ILE A 42 -3.04 11.23 10.71
C ILE A 42 -3.32 11.73 12.13
N ASP A 43 -2.52 12.69 12.60
CA ASP A 43 -2.45 13.07 14.02
C ASP A 43 -3.54 14.07 14.41
N CYS A 44 -3.77 15.10 13.60
CA CYS A 44 -4.78 16.12 13.87
C CYS A 44 -5.02 16.96 12.61
N LEU A 45 -6.13 16.69 11.92
CA LEU A 45 -6.57 17.51 10.80
C LEU A 45 -7.58 18.54 11.31
N PRO A 46 -7.24 19.83 11.42
CA PRO A 46 -8.10 20.84 12.06
C PRO A 46 -9.30 21.28 11.20
N MET A 47 -9.63 20.54 10.15
CA MET A 47 -10.70 20.87 9.21
C MET A 47 -12.01 20.17 9.57
N VAL A 48 -13.12 20.92 9.51
CA VAL A 48 -14.44 20.45 9.96
C VAL A 48 -15.31 19.92 8.81
N THR A 49 -15.09 20.38 7.57
CA THR A 49 -15.92 19.99 6.41
C THR A 49 -15.20 19.04 5.46
N LEU A 50 -15.94 18.06 4.93
CA LEU A 50 -15.41 17.05 4.02
C LEU A 50 -14.81 17.65 2.74
N GLU A 51 -15.39 18.74 2.23
CA GLU A 51 -14.90 19.48 1.07
C GLU A 51 -13.50 20.05 1.29
N LYS A 52 -13.26 20.69 2.45
CA LYS A 52 -11.93 21.23 2.77
C LYS A 52 -10.91 20.12 3.01
N ILE A 53 -11.36 19.02 3.61
CA ILE A 53 -10.53 17.84 3.81
C ILE A 53 -10.09 17.29 2.44
N SER A 54 -11.01 17.09 1.49
CA SER A 54 -10.65 16.55 0.17
C SER A 54 -9.70 17.48 -0.59
N GLU A 55 -9.94 18.78 -0.58
CA GLU A 55 -9.02 19.79 -1.16
C GLU A 55 -7.62 19.69 -0.53
N TYR A 56 -7.55 19.57 0.80
CA TYR A 56 -6.30 19.41 1.53
C TYR A 56 -5.55 18.14 1.15
N LEU A 57 -6.25 17.00 1.05
CA LEU A 57 -5.64 15.73 0.64
C LEU A 57 -5.11 15.80 -0.79
N ILE A 58 -5.83 16.46 -1.71
CA ILE A 58 -5.37 16.65 -3.09
C ILE A 58 -4.13 17.55 -3.13
N ALA A 59 -4.15 18.68 -2.42
CA ALA A 59 -3.02 19.60 -2.36
C ALA A 59 -1.74 18.92 -1.84
N THR A 60 -1.87 18.10 -0.79
CA THR A 60 -0.74 17.35 -0.23
C THR A 60 -0.22 16.24 -1.16
N CYS A 61 -1.08 15.62 -1.97
CA CYS A 61 -0.66 14.71 -3.05
C CYS A 61 0.13 15.44 -4.15
N VAL A 62 -0.33 16.63 -4.57
CA VAL A 62 0.39 17.46 -5.55
C VAL A 62 1.77 17.87 -5.01
N LEU A 63 1.83 18.35 -3.77
CA LEU A 63 3.09 18.71 -3.11
C LEU A 63 4.03 17.52 -2.98
N HIS A 64 3.50 16.34 -2.65
CA HIS A 64 4.30 15.11 -2.59
C HIS A 64 4.94 14.77 -3.94
N ASN A 65 4.19 14.91 -5.04
CA ASN A 65 4.74 14.70 -6.39
C ASN A 65 5.82 15.73 -6.73
N ILE A 66 5.65 16.99 -6.29
CA ILE A 66 6.68 18.02 -6.45
C ILE A 66 7.95 17.65 -5.68
N CYS A 67 7.85 17.15 -4.44
CA CYS A 67 9.01 16.65 -3.68
C CYS A 67 9.75 15.54 -4.45
N ILE A 68 9.01 14.57 -5.01
CA ILE A 68 9.60 13.50 -5.82
C ILE A 68 10.35 14.07 -7.04
N LEU A 69 9.76 15.01 -7.76
CA LEU A 69 10.38 15.65 -8.93
C LEU A 69 11.63 16.48 -8.56
N LYS A 70 11.75 16.89 -7.29
CA LYS A 70 12.89 17.64 -6.76
C LYS A 70 13.91 16.75 -6.05
N ASP A 71 13.76 15.43 -6.13
CA ASP A 71 14.59 14.44 -5.44
C ASP A 71 14.59 14.61 -3.90
N ASP A 72 13.55 15.27 -3.36
CA ASP A 72 13.26 15.30 -1.92
C ASP A 72 12.52 14.02 -1.54
N LEU A 73 13.29 12.94 -1.43
CA LEU A 73 12.81 11.61 -1.09
C LEU A 73 12.92 11.37 0.42
N MET A 74 11.88 10.80 1.02
CA MET A 74 11.96 10.33 2.41
C MET A 74 12.36 8.86 2.45
N ASP A 75 13.10 8.49 3.49
CA ASP A 75 13.36 7.07 3.77
C ASP A 75 12.10 6.39 4.31
N PHE A 76 11.66 5.35 3.59
CA PHE A 76 10.53 4.51 3.98
C PHE A 76 10.77 3.77 5.31
N ASN A 77 12.03 3.48 5.65
CA ASN A 77 12.38 2.82 6.89
C ASN A 77 12.18 3.73 8.10
N GLU A 78 12.51 5.02 7.98
CA GLU A 78 12.31 6.02 9.03
C GLU A 78 10.82 6.25 9.31
N ILE A 79 9.98 6.28 8.27
CA ILE A 79 8.52 6.44 8.42
C ILE A 79 7.89 5.24 9.12
N ARG A 80 8.32 4.02 8.77
CA ARG A 80 7.79 2.81 9.40
C ARG A 80 8.00 2.80 10.90
N ILE A 81 9.11 3.32 11.42
CA ILE A 81 9.39 3.33 12.86
C ILE A 81 8.34 4.16 13.62
N ASN A 82 7.87 5.27 13.04
CA ASN A 82 6.87 6.15 13.65
C ASN A 82 5.42 5.63 13.55
N GLU A 83 5.07 4.82 12.55
CA GLU A 83 3.74 4.18 12.44
C GLU A 83 3.58 2.91 13.32
N GLN A 84 4.66 2.36 13.91
CA GLN A 84 4.60 1.08 14.64
C GLN A 84 3.93 1.15 16.02
N GLY A 85 3.49 2.33 16.46
CA GLY A 85 2.66 2.47 17.66
C GLY A 85 1.25 1.89 17.50
N ILE A 86 0.79 1.65 16.26
CA ILE A 86 -0.58 1.18 16.00
C ILE A 86 -0.52 -0.03 15.04
N HIS A 87 -0.70 -1.22 15.60
CA HIS A 87 -1.10 -2.45 14.90
C HIS A 87 -0.05 -3.21 14.07
N ARG A 88 0.91 -3.85 14.74
CA ARG A 88 1.34 -5.20 14.34
C ARG A 88 1.25 -6.16 15.52
N GLY A 89 0.02 -6.58 15.82
CA GLY A 89 -0.20 -7.76 16.65
C GLY A 89 0.49 -8.96 16.02
N THR A 90 1.23 -9.70 16.84
CA THR A 90 1.87 -11.00 16.56
C THR A 90 1.02 -11.84 15.61
N LEU A 91 1.60 -12.29 14.48
CA LEU A 91 0.91 -13.09 13.48
C LEU A 91 0.57 -14.47 14.07
N LEU A 92 -0.64 -14.63 14.58
CA LEU A 92 -1.19 -15.92 14.99
C LEU A 92 -1.30 -16.84 13.76
N SER A 93 -0.94 -18.12 13.89
CA SER A 93 -0.92 -19.12 12.81
C SER A 93 -2.23 -19.15 11.98
N GLY A 94 -3.39 -18.97 12.62
CA GLY A 94 -4.69 -18.88 11.94
C GLY A 94 -4.80 -17.74 10.91
N ARG A 95 -4.19 -16.58 11.18
CA ARG A 95 -4.20 -15.43 10.25
C ARG A 95 -3.40 -15.68 8.96
N MET A 96 -2.41 -16.57 9.00
CA MET A 96 -1.63 -16.93 7.81
C MET A 96 -2.43 -17.84 6.88
N ALA A 97 -3.17 -18.80 7.43
CA ALA A 97 -4.07 -19.66 6.66
C ALA A 97 -5.16 -18.83 5.96
N ASP A 98 -5.78 -17.88 6.68
CA ASP A 98 -6.78 -16.96 6.12
C ASP A 98 -6.21 -16.09 4.98
N GLY A 99 -4.99 -15.58 5.16
CA GLY A 99 -4.30 -14.79 4.13
C GLY A 99 -4.03 -15.59 2.85
N ASN A 100 -3.62 -16.86 3.00
CA ASN A 100 -3.38 -17.76 1.88
C ASN A 100 -4.70 -18.11 1.17
N ALA A 101 -5.76 -18.43 1.92
CA ALA A 101 -7.08 -18.71 1.35
C ALA A 101 -7.61 -17.50 0.57
N LYS A 102 -7.53 -16.30 1.14
CA LYS A 102 -7.93 -15.05 0.48
C LYS A 102 -7.15 -14.81 -0.81
N ARG A 103 -5.83 -15.08 -0.81
CA ARG A 103 -5.01 -15.00 -2.03
C ARG A 103 -5.50 -15.96 -3.11
N GLN A 104 -5.78 -17.21 -2.75
CA GLN A 104 -6.28 -18.20 -3.71
C GLN A 104 -7.63 -17.80 -4.28
N THR A 105 -8.55 -17.34 -3.43
CA THR A 105 -9.86 -16.84 -3.87
C THR A 105 -9.71 -15.69 -4.85
N ILE A 106 -8.88 -14.68 -4.55
CA ILE A 106 -8.68 -13.55 -5.45
C ILE A 106 -8.05 -14.01 -6.76
N MET A 107 -6.97 -14.80 -6.71
CA MET A 107 -6.30 -15.33 -7.90
C MET A 107 -7.29 -16.08 -8.82
N ASN A 108 -8.17 -16.90 -8.26
CA ASN A 108 -9.12 -17.68 -9.04
C ASN A 108 -10.25 -16.85 -9.67
N ASN A 109 -10.60 -15.72 -9.05
CA ASN A 109 -11.62 -14.79 -9.54
C ASN A 109 -11.04 -13.65 -10.39
N LEU A 110 -9.71 -13.51 -10.48
CA LEU A 110 -9.08 -12.51 -11.33
C LEU A 110 -9.29 -12.86 -12.80
N ILE A 111 -9.79 -11.88 -13.55
CA ILE A 111 -9.88 -11.95 -15.01
C ILE A 111 -8.46 -12.08 -15.56
N MET A 112 -8.28 -13.06 -16.45
CA MET A 112 -7.01 -13.24 -17.17
C MET A 112 -6.82 -12.06 -18.12
N ARG A 113 -5.64 -11.45 -18.08
CA ARG A 113 -5.25 -10.46 -19.09
C ARG A 113 -5.01 -11.21 -20.40
N ASN A 114 -5.66 -10.77 -21.47
CA ASN A 114 -5.32 -11.23 -22.81
C ASN A 114 -3.94 -10.67 -23.15
N ASN A 115 -2.99 -11.56 -23.44
CA ASN A 115 -1.68 -11.18 -23.95
C ASN A 115 -1.79 -10.64 -25.38
#